data_AF-A0A643C8Y1-F1
#
_entry.id   AF-A0A643C8Y1-F1
#
_cell.length_a   1.000
_cell.length_b   1.000
_cell.length_c   1.000
_cell.angle_alpha   90.00
_cell.angle_beta   90.00
_cell.angle_gamma   90.00
#
_symmetry.space_group_name_H-M   'P 1'
#
loop_
_entity.id
_entity.type
_entity.pdbx_description
1 polymer ?
#
loop_
_entity_poly.entity_id
_entity_poly.type
_entity_poly.pdbx_seq_one_letter_code
_entity_poly.pdbx_strand_id
1 'polypeptide(L)'
;FLGHLYAAEALISLDRISDAITHLNPENVTDVSLGISSNEQDQGSDKGENEAMESSGKRAPQCYPSSVNSARTVMLFNLGSAYCLRSEYDKARKCLH
;
A
#
# COMPACT_ATOMS: atom_id res chain seq x y z
N PHE A 1 -5.47 -4.52 -2.40
CA PHE A 1 -4.79 -3.31 -1.84
C PHE A 1 -4.70 -2.14 -2.84
N LEU A 2 -3.89 -2.18 -3.90
CA LEU A 2 -3.61 -1.00 -4.76
C LEU A 2 -4.85 -0.35 -5.39
N GLY A 3 -5.79 -1.14 -5.92
CA GLY A 3 -7.02 -0.59 -6.50
C GLY A 3 -7.85 0.22 -5.51
N HIS A 4 -7.90 -0.20 -4.24
CA HIS A 4 -8.58 0.54 -3.18
C HIS A 4 -7.84 1.86 -2.84
N LEU A 5 -6.51 1.84 -2.84
CA LEU A 5 -5.70 3.02 -2.57
C LEU A 5 -5.94 4.11 -3.63
N TYR A 6 -5.89 3.74 -4.91
CA TYR A 6 -6.13 4.68 -6.01
C TYR A 6 -7.59 5.15 -6.06
N ALA A 7 -8.56 4.28 -5.76
CA ALA A 7 -9.96 4.68 -5.64
C ALA A 7 -10.16 5.73 -4.53
N ALA A 8 -9.55 5.51 -3.36
CA ALA A 8 -9.62 6.46 -2.25
C ALA A 8 -8.98 7.81 -2.58
N GLU A 9 -7.81 7.82 -3.22
CA GLU A 9 -7.14 9.06 -3.66
C GLU A 9 -8.00 9.88 -4.62
N ALA A 10 -8.61 9.23 -5.61
CA ALA A 10 -9.52 9.89 -6.54
C ALA A 10 -10.75 10.46 -5.81
N LEU A 11 -11.34 9.68 -4.90
CA LEU A 11 -12.51 10.12 -4.12
C LEU A 11 -12.18 11.30 -3.19
N ILE A 12 -11.02 11.31 -2.54
CA ILE A 12 -10.55 12.47 -1.75
C ILE A 12 -10.36 13.70 -2.65
N SER A 13 -9.75 13.53 -3.82
CA SER A 13 -9.56 14.61 -4.79
C SER A 13 -10.88 15.20 -5.30
N LEU A 14 -11.97 14.44 -5.21
CA LEU A 14 -13.33 14.86 -5.54
C LEU A 14 -14.13 15.35 -4.31
N ASP A 15 -13.49 15.54 -3.16
CA ASP A 15 -14.10 15.89 -1.86
C ASP A 15 -15.13 14.87 -1.34
N ARG A 16 -15.13 13.66 -1.91
CA ARG A 16 -16.00 12.54 -1.52
C ARG A 16 -15.35 11.69 -0.42
N ILE A 17 -14.95 12.33 0.67
CA ILE A 17 -14.14 11.70 1.72
C ILE A 17 -14.89 10.54 2.40
N SER A 18 -16.22 10.63 2.53
CA SER A 18 -17.07 9.54 3.04
C SER A 18 -16.92 8.25 2.25
N ASP A 19 -16.85 8.36 0.93
CA ASP A 19 -16.76 7.19 0.05
C ASP A 19 -15.32 6.64 0.04
N ALA A 20 -14.32 7.53 0.15
CA ALA A 20 -12.92 7.13 0.28
C ALA A 20 -12.68 6.24 1.50
N ILE A 21 -13.35 6.54 2.63
CA ILE A 21 -13.27 5.74 3.87
C ILE A 21 -13.66 4.28 3.63
N THR A 22 -14.65 4.01 2.78
CA THR A 22 -15.08 2.63 2.46
C THR A 22 -13.98 1.83 1.77
N HIS A 23 -13.14 2.48 0.95
CA HIS A 23 -12.01 1.85 0.29
C HIS A 23 -10.78 1.70 1.19
N LEU A 24 -10.59 2.61 2.15
CA LEU A 24 -9.44 2.62 3.06
C LEU A 24 -9.62 1.69 4.27
N ASN A 25 -10.84 1.26 4.59
CA ASN A 25 -11.08 0.33 5.69
C ASN A 25 -10.53 -1.06 5.37
N PRO A 26 -9.47 -1.56 6.06
CA PRO A 26 -8.86 -2.85 5.76
C PRO A 26 -9.82 -4.03 5.96
N GLU A 27 -10.85 -3.91 6.81
CA GLU A 27 -11.88 -4.93 6.98
C GLU A 27 -12.77 -5.10 5.74
N ASN A 28 -12.85 -4.06 4.90
CA ASN A 28 -13.61 -4.07 3.65
C ASN A 28 -12.74 -4.52 2.46
N VAL A 29 -11.44 -4.75 2.68
CA VAL A 29 -10.48 -5.14 1.63
C VAL A 29 -10.15 -6.62 1.80
N THR A 30 -10.92 -7.48 1.14
CA THR A 30 -10.77 -8.95 1.24
C THR A 30 -9.61 -9.52 0.43
N ASP A 31 -8.99 -8.72 -0.46
CA ASP A 31 -8.00 -9.20 -1.43
C ASP A 31 -6.67 -8.42 -1.36
N VAL A 32 -5.93 -8.64 -0.28
CA VAL A 32 -4.58 -8.08 -0.08
C VAL A 32 -3.50 -9.04 -0.58
N SER A 33 -3.81 -10.34 -0.71
CA SER A 33 -2.83 -11.40 -0.99
C SER A 33 -2.44 -11.57 -2.46
N LEU A 34 -3.25 -11.08 -3.42
CA LEU A 34 -3.00 -11.33 -4.85
C LEU A 34 -1.89 -10.46 -5.50
N GLY A 35 -1.40 -9.43 -4.82
CA GLY A 35 -0.40 -8.51 -5.37
C GLY A 35 0.95 -8.48 -4.64
N ILE A 36 1.09 -9.25 -3.56
CA ILE A 36 2.31 -9.31 -2.77
C ILE A 36 2.94 -10.67 -3.07
N SER A 37 3.61 -10.77 -4.21
CA SER A 37 4.53 -11.88 -4.44
C SER A 37 5.58 -11.80 -3.33
N SER A 38 5.52 -12.75 -2.39
CA SER A 38 6.59 -13.03 -1.43
C SER A 38 7.83 -13.37 -2.24
N ASN A 39 8.60 -12.35 -2.62
CA ASN A 39 9.91 -12.58 -3.19
C ASN A 39 10.81 -12.95 -2.00
N GLU A 40 10.71 -14.21 -1.58
CA GLU A 40 11.88 -14.88 -1.04
C GLU A 40 12.89 -14.85 -2.18
N GLN A 41 13.77 -13.85 -2.19
CA GLN A 41 15.01 -13.92 -2.95
C GLN A 41 15.88 -15.00 -2.28
N ASP A 42 15.47 -16.25 -2.46
CA ASP A 42 16.43 -17.33 -2.66
C ASP A 42 17.00 -17.10 -4.07
N GLN A 43 18.05 -16.27 -4.17
CA GLN A 43 18.89 -16.30 -5.35
C GLN A 43 19.72 -17.58 -5.28
N GLY A 44 19.08 -18.68 -5.67
CA GLY A 44 19.75 -19.84 -6.20
C GLY A 44 20.64 -19.38 -7.35
N SER A 45 21.94 -19.42 -7.09
CA SER A 45 22.98 -19.33 -8.09
C SER A 45 22.84 -20.53 -9.03
N ASP A 46 22.30 -20.33 -10.23
CA ASP A 46 22.61 -21.20 -11.36
C ASP A 46 23.13 -20.39 -12.54
N LYS A 47 24.21 -20.92 -13.11
CA LYS A 47 25.09 -20.29 -14.08
C LYS A 47 24.41 -20.14 -15.43
N GLY A 48 24.55 -18.96 -16.04
CA GLY A 48 24.15 -18.71 -17.43
C GLY A 48 24.74 -17.40 -17.92
N GLU A 49 25.88 -17.52 -18.59
CA GLU A 49 26.80 -16.47 -19.01
C GLU A 49 26.23 -15.66 -20.18
N ASN A 50 26.04 -14.33 -20.04
CA ASN A 50 26.23 -13.38 -21.15
C ASN A 50 26.44 -11.95 -20.64
N GLU A 51 27.29 -11.21 -21.33
CA GLU A 51 28.15 -10.16 -20.79
C GLU A 51 27.52 -8.76 -20.67
N ALA A 52 27.99 -8.04 -19.64
CA ALA A 52 28.15 -6.59 -19.52
C ALA A 52 27.01 -5.65 -19.98
N MET A 53 26.20 -5.18 -19.02
CA MET A 53 25.65 -3.81 -19.04
C MET A 53 25.29 -3.35 -17.63
N GLU A 54 26.08 -2.39 -17.13
CA GLU A 54 25.75 -1.38 -16.12
C GLU A 54 25.24 -1.85 -14.74
N SER A 55 26.19 -1.92 -13.81
CA SER A 55 25.96 -1.78 -12.37
C SER A 55 25.41 -0.39 -12.03
N SER A 56 24.13 -0.12 -12.25
CA SER A 56 23.44 1.05 -11.66
C SER A 56 21.92 0.94 -11.70
N GLY A 57 21.37 -0.19 -11.28
CA GLY A 57 19.94 -0.25 -10.96
C GLY A 57 19.70 0.41 -9.61
N LYS A 58 19.55 1.74 -9.56
CA LYS A 58 18.95 2.42 -8.40
C LYS A 58 17.65 1.67 -8.11
N ARG A 59 17.62 0.82 -7.06
CA ARG A 59 16.38 0.20 -6.59
C ARG A 59 15.44 1.37 -6.38
N ALA A 60 14.39 1.48 -7.21
CA ALA A 60 13.33 2.42 -6.94
C ALA A 60 12.98 2.24 -5.46
N PRO A 61 12.84 3.32 -4.67
CA PRO A 61 12.41 3.18 -3.29
C PRO A 61 11.19 2.27 -3.32
N GLN A 62 11.17 1.29 -2.42
CA GLN A 62 10.14 0.27 -2.42
C GLN A 62 8.84 0.96 -1.99
N CYS A 63 8.19 1.65 -2.96
CA CYS A 63 7.08 2.58 -2.76
C CYS A 63 5.78 1.85 -2.43
N TYR A 64 5.83 0.53 -2.32
CA TYR A 64 4.69 -0.33 -2.12
C TYR A 64 4.99 -1.39 -1.06
N PRO A 65 3.99 -1.75 -0.25
CA PRO A 65 4.13 -2.72 0.82
C PRO A 65 4.58 -4.08 0.28
N SER A 66 5.56 -4.69 0.95
CA SER A 66 6.10 -6.01 0.63
C SER A 66 5.49 -7.16 1.46
N SER A 67 4.59 -6.84 2.37
CA SER A 67 3.85 -7.81 3.20
C SER A 67 2.42 -7.36 3.44
N VAL A 68 1.52 -8.31 3.68
CA VAL A 68 0.11 -8.03 4.04
C VAL A 68 0.04 -7.10 5.25
N ASN A 69 0.93 -7.28 6.23
CA ASN A 69 0.98 -6.42 7.40
C ASN A 69 1.34 -4.97 7.03
N SER A 70 2.39 -4.77 6.23
CA SER A 70 2.76 -3.42 5.76
C SER A 70 1.66 -2.77 4.90
N ALA A 71 0.93 -3.55 4.10
CA ALA A 71 -0.21 -3.05 3.34
C ALA A 71 -1.36 -2.61 4.26
N ARG A 72 -1.63 -3.39 5.32
CA ARG A 72 -2.63 -3.03 6.34
C ARG A 72 -2.25 -1.75 7.07
N THR A 73 -0.98 -1.59 7.45
CA THR A 73 -0.48 -0.36 8.09
C THR A 73 -0.67 0.86 7.18
N VAL A 74 -0.36 0.76 5.89
CA VAL A 74 -0.59 1.87 4.94
C VAL A 74 -2.08 2.21 4.82
N MET A 75 -2.96 1.21 4.72
CA MET A 75 -4.40 1.45 4.68
C MET A 75 -4.92 2.15 5.94
N LEU A 76 -4.48 1.70 7.12
CA LEU A 76 -4.86 2.31 8.40
C LEU A 76 -4.37 3.75 8.54
N PHE A 77 -3.13 4.02 8.12
CA PHE A 77 -2.59 5.38 8.12
C PHE A 77 -3.43 6.31 7.25
N ASN A 78 -3.70 5.90 6.00
CA ASN A 78 -4.52 6.67 5.07
C ASN A 78 -5.96 6.84 5.56
N LEU A 79 -6.54 5.81 6.18
CA LEU A 79 -7.86 5.89 6.82
C LEU A 79 -7.88 6.93 7.94
N GLY A 80 -6.83 6.96 8.78
CA GLY A 80 -6.63 7.98 9.79
C GLY A 80 -6.56 9.38 9.20
N SER A 81 -5.79 9.56 8.11
CA SER A 81 -5.72 10.83 7.37
C SER A 81 -7.07 11.27 6.83
N ALA A 82 -7.86 10.36 6.25
CA ALA A 82 -9.21 10.66 5.76
C ALA A 82 -10.15 11.11 6.88
N TYR A 83 -10.07 10.51 8.08
CA TYR A 83 -10.80 10.99 9.25
C TYR A 83 -10.34 12.38 9.71
N CYS A 84 -9.04 12.68 9.65
CA CYS A 84 -8.54 14.02 9.95
C CYS A 84 -9.09 15.08 8.98
N LEU A 85 -9.19 14.77 7.69
CA LEU A 85 -9.80 15.69 6.70
C LEU A 85 -11.27 16.01 7.03
N ARG A 86 -11.97 15.09 7.70
CA ARG A 86 -13.35 15.28 8.20
C ARG A 86 -13.42 15.87 9.61
N SER A 87 -12.29 16.20 10.23
CA SER A 87 -12.21 16.61 11.64
C SER A 87 -12.75 15.55 12.64
N GLU A 88 -12.75 14.27 12.27
CA GLU A 88 -13.20 13.14 13.10
C GLU A 88 -12.02 12.54 13.91
N TYR A 89 -11.39 13.36 14.75
CA TYR A 89 -10.12 13.04 15.40
C TYR A 89 -10.17 11.81 16.31
N ASP A 90 -11.31 11.54 16.96
CA ASP A 90 -11.47 10.35 17.80
C ASP A 90 -11.43 9.05 16.99
N LYS A 91 -11.90 9.08 15.74
CA LYS A 91 -11.80 7.93 14.82
C LYS A 91 -10.40 7.83 14.24
N ALA A 92 -9.80 8.95 13.85
CA ALA A 92 -8.42 8.98 13.36
C ALA A 92 -7.44 8.35 14.35
N ARG A 93 -7.56 8.69 15.65
CA ARG A 93 -6.70 8.14 16.71
C ARG A 93 -6.81 6.62 16.83
N LYS A 94 -7.99 6.04 16.62
CA LYS A 94 -8.19 4.58 16.68
C LYS A 94 -7.54 3.84 15.51
N CYS A 95 -7.26 4.51 14.40
CA CYS A 95 -6.58 3.91 13.26
C CYS A 95 -5.05 3.83 13.43
N LEU A 96 -4.48 4.63 14.33
CA LEU A 96 -3.03 4.83 14.48
C LEU A 96 -2.44 4.20 15.75
N HIS A 97 -3.26 3.48 16.52
CA HIS A 97 -2.91 2.78 17.75
C HIS A 97 -2.77 1.28 17.49
#